data_AF-A0A7C1KZT3-F1
#
_entry.id   AF-A0A7C1KZT3-F1
#
_cell.length_a   1.000
_cell.length_b   1.000
_cell.length_c   1.000
_cell.angle_alpha   90.00
_cell.angle_beta   90.00
_cell.angle_gamma   90.00
#
_symmetry.space_group_name_H-M   'P 1'
#
loop_
_entity.id
_entity.type
_entity.pdbx_description
1 polymer ?
#
loop_
_entity_poly.entity_id
_entity_poly.type
_entity_poly.pdbx_seq_one_letter_code
_entity_poly.pdbx_strand_id
1 'polypeptide(L)'
;FFETCESNLGTVRSPDGEKIVFASDRHSPPYEYSINDMNESYDIFIMNANGSDILQITTSPYNDRNPYWSPDGKNIVFTSNRNGIVNLYSANLVEMTIKPLTNLLTGASSPCWSPDGSKIAFTSFEEGGWDIYLLKRPLKREIGIEDISPTSYRSETLQYYSEDTEDDSNVVFRDIGTGQQIAANLIEAQPYKIKFSPDMFNAFASYNTFMGFGGMGQISLSDIMGNHRINIAGNLYYYLEESNVYASYFYLKRQTNYGFALFHFKNYYRSYNWDIFSDRAYGGSLLASRPFSKFTRLDLSLNLLNIEKEYYKSSYQSSGYNRPFITYESQKLGGIRTINIESEFISDNTLWTYTGPVNGTRYKFNIEYSPPIDQNDIAYTTLELDYRKYFRFNRNYNFVTRLSGGASFGNEPRVFFLGGTDYWLNARISEKNYNQDFYFARFPFPLRGYAYYEEYGSKYFLTNFEFRFPFIRYLALGWPIPLTIGNISGVLFTDIGAAWDKYFFDEYGNLTHDKSFHGGGQLDDGSFQLDDIKMSYGFGMRVHLGFAILRLDSAWRTDLNTNKPKPMFCVSMGPDF
;
A
#
# COMPACT_ATOMS: atom_id res chain seq x y z
N PHE A 1 17.22 -32.00 -26.56
CA PHE A 1 16.17 -31.00 -26.36
C PHE A 1 16.61 -30.11 -25.22
N PHE A 2 16.59 -28.79 -25.40
CA PHE A 2 16.92 -27.81 -24.36
C PHE A 2 15.76 -27.77 -23.34
N GLU A 3 16.05 -27.58 -22.05
CA GLU A 3 15.01 -27.32 -21.04
C GLU A 3 14.42 -25.92 -21.25
N THR A 4 13.14 -25.74 -20.90
CA THR A 4 12.37 -24.49 -21.12
C THR A 4 13.02 -23.29 -20.44
N CYS A 5 13.42 -22.27 -21.21
CA CYS A 5 13.96 -21.01 -20.70
C CYS A 5 12.84 -20.06 -20.27
N GLU A 6 12.79 -19.67 -18.99
CA GLU A 6 11.86 -18.67 -18.49
C GLU A 6 12.47 -17.24 -18.47
N SER A 7 11.83 -16.34 -19.22
CA SER A 7 11.84 -14.87 -19.12
C SER A 7 13.12 -14.07 -19.44
N ASN A 8 12.92 -12.88 -20.02
CA ASN A 8 13.95 -11.93 -20.44
C ASN A 8 14.71 -11.23 -19.29
N LEU A 9 14.35 -11.47 -18.02
CA LEU A 9 15.05 -10.95 -16.82
C LEU A 9 15.76 -12.06 -16.00
N GLY A 10 15.70 -13.32 -16.46
CA GLY A 10 16.80 -14.29 -16.30
C GLY A 10 17.16 -14.75 -14.87
N THR A 11 16.20 -15.04 -13.99
CA THR A 11 16.51 -15.79 -12.76
C THR A 11 16.66 -17.28 -13.07
N VAL A 12 17.85 -17.84 -12.95
CA VAL A 12 18.14 -19.24 -13.28
C VAL A 12 18.85 -19.93 -12.12
N ARG A 13 18.42 -21.14 -11.75
CA ARG A 13 19.10 -21.95 -10.73
C ARG A 13 20.36 -22.62 -11.30
N SER A 14 21.38 -22.75 -10.47
CA SER A 14 22.54 -23.59 -10.78
C SER A 14 22.10 -25.06 -10.94
N PRO A 15 22.89 -25.91 -11.64
CA PRO A 15 22.54 -27.32 -11.86
C PRO A 15 22.34 -28.14 -10.58
N ASP A 16 23.06 -27.80 -9.51
CA ASP A 16 22.90 -28.40 -8.18
C ASP A 16 21.71 -27.82 -7.37
N GLY A 17 21.10 -26.74 -7.86
CA GLY A 17 19.99 -26.04 -7.22
C GLY A 17 20.38 -25.18 -6.01
N GLU A 18 21.67 -25.05 -5.69
CA GLU A 18 22.16 -24.34 -4.50
C GLU A 18 22.26 -22.82 -4.70
N LYS A 19 22.39 -22.36 -5.94
CA LYS A 19 22.56 -20.95 -6.30
C LYS A 19 21.55 -20.49 -7.35
N ILE A 20 21.37 -19.18 -7.42
CA ILE A 20 20.56 -18.49 -8.41
C ILE A 20 21.42 -17.43 -9.05
N VAL A 21 21.42 -17.35 -10.38
CA VAL A 21 21.96 -16.23 -11.13
C VAL A 21 20.80 -15.36 -11.63
N PHE A 22 20.98 -14.05 -11.64
CA PHE A 22 19.98 -13.10 -12.11
C PHE A 22 20.63 -11.80 -12.61
N ALA A 23 19.88 -11.02 -13.39
CA ALA A 23 20.30 -9.68 -13.80
C ALA A 23 19.55 -8.62 -13.01
N SER A 24 20.22 -7.52 -12.66
CA SER A 24 19.60 -6.41 -11.92
C SER A 24 20.24 -5.08 -12.31
N ASP A 25 19.42 -4.04 -12.39
CA ASP A 25 19.79 -2.65 -12.61
C ASP A 25 20.37 -1.98 -11.33
N ARG A 26 20.23 -2.64 -10.18
CA ARG A 26 20.77 -2.16 -8.89
C ARG A 26 22.27 -2.47 -8.75
N HIS A 27 23.09 -1.75 -9.50
CA HIS A 27 24.55 -1.85 -9.47
C HIS A 27 25.21 -1.11 -8.29
N SER A 28 26.41 -1.54 -7.90
CA SER A 28 27.32 -0.78 -7.03
C SER A 28 28.08 0.28 -7.85
N PRO A 29 28.30 1.52 -7.36
CA PRO A 29 29.09 2.54 -8.07
C PRO A 29 30.55 2.09 -8.32
N PRO A 30 31.24 2.66 -9.32
CA PRO A 30 31.47 4.12 -9.37
C PRO A 30 30.74 4.91 -10.48
N TYR A 31 30.02 4.28 -11.40
CA TYR A 31 29.50 4.98 -12.59
C TYR A 31 28.11 5.57 -12.37
N GLU A 32 28.00 6.89 -12.24
CA GLU A 32 26.75 7.64 -12.44
C GLU A 32 26.65 8.03 -13.92
N TYR A 33 25.70 7.43 -14.66
CA TYR A 33 25.39 7.90 -16.01
C TYR A 33 24.41 9.07 -15.97
N SER A 34 24.72 10.08 -16.78
CA SER A 34 23.88 11.25 -17.07
C SER A 34 22.51 10.83 -17.63
N ILE A 35 21.52 11.67 -17.32
CA ILE A 35 20.05 11.53 -17.44
C ILE A 35 19.54 11.18 -18.87
N ASN A 36 20.42 11.08 -19.87
CA ASN A 36 20.06 10.99 -21.28
C ASN A 36 20.13 9.58 -21.90
N ASP A 37 20.74 8.58 -21.25
CA ASP A 37 20.66 7.18 -21.68
C ASP A 37 19.58 6.45 -20.85
N MET A 38 18.32 6.48 -21.33
CA MET A 38 17.20 5.72 -20.75
C MET A 38 17.33 4.19 -20.86
N ASN A 39 18.54 3.66 -21.09
CA ASN A 39 18.81 2.23 -20.99
C ASN A 39 19.41 1.93 -19.62
N GLU A 40 18.55 1.53 -18.69
CA GLU A 40 18.94 0.86 -17.43
C GLU A 40 20.12 -0.11 -17.68
N SER A 41 21.27 0.14 -17.06
CA SER A 41 22.44 -0.74 -17.10
C SER A 41 22.22 -1.87 -16.11
N TYR A 42 22.23 -3.12 -16.60
CA TYR A 42 22.08 -4.30 -15.76
C TYR A 42 23.43 -4.96 -15.51
N ASP A 43 23.60 -5.51 -14.32
CA ASP A 43 24.71 -6.37 -13.95
C ASP A 43 24.22 -7.78 -13.62
N ILE A 44 25.12 -8.75 -13.73
CA ILE A 44 24.87 -10.15 -13.35
C ILE A 44 25.21 -10.34 -11.87
N PHE A 45 24.28 -10.94 -11.14
CA PHE A 45 24.40 -11.29 -9.74
C PHE A 45 24.22 -12.79 -9.53
N ILE A 46 24.87 -13.32 -8.50
CA ILE A 46 24.64 -14.67 -7.98
C ILE A 46 24.22 -14.55 -6.52
N MET A 47 23.34 -15.43 -6.07
CA MET A 47 23.00 -15.61 -4.67
C MET A 47 22.79 -17.09 -4.35
N ASN A 48 22.76 -17.44 -3.08
CA ASN A 48 22.30 -18.77 -2.66
C ASN A 48 20.79 -18.91 -2.91
N ALA A 49 20.30 -20.13 -3.08
CA ALA A 49 18.89 -20.43 -3.31
C ALA A 49 17.95 -20.02 -2.15
N ASN A 50 18.53 -19.77 -0.97
CA ASN A 50 17.84 -19.23 0.21
C ASN A 50 17.84 -17.68 0.27
N GLY A 51 18.41 -16.99 -0.73
CA GLY A 51 18.51 -15.53 -0.81
C GLY A 51 19.64 -14.90 0.01
N SER A 52 20.60 -15.67 0.52
CA SER A 52 21.82 -15.15 1.17
C SER A 52 22.96 -14.95 0.16
N ASP A 53 24.01 -14.25 0.61
CA ASP A 53 25.31 -14.14 -0.07
C ASP A 53 25.20 -13.68 -1.52
N ILE A 54 24.52 -12.54 -1.70
CA ILE A 54 24.42 -11.89 -3.00
C ILE A 54 25.80 -11.35 -3.37
N LEU A 55 26.29 -11.81 -4.52
CA LEU A 55 27.56 -11.45 -5.12
C LEU A 55 27.28 -10.82 -6.48
N GLN A 56 27.80 -9.62 -6.70
CA GLN A 56 27.83 -8.98 -8.01
C GLN A 56 28.98 -9.57 -8.83
N ILE A 57 28.71 -10.08 -10.03
CA ILE A 57 29.69 -10.77 -10.92
C ILE A 57 30.24 -9.81 -11.97
N THR A 58 29.41 -8.93 -12.49
CA THR A 58 29.81 -7.89 -13.43
C THR A 58 29.67 -6.54 -12.73
N THR A 59 30.64 -5.66 -12.94
CA THR A 59 30.71 -4.31 -12.33
C THR A 59 30.88 -3.23 -13.40
N SER A 60 30.65 -3.60 -14.65
CA SER A 60 30.99 -2.79 -15.80
C SER A 60 29.83 -1.87 -16.19
N PRO A 61 30.09 -0.72 -16.83
CA PRO A 61 29.06 0.22 -17.30
C PRO A 61 28.25 -0.31 -18.51
N TYR A 62 28.21 -1.63 -18.70
CA TYR A 62 27.59 -2.29 -19.82
C TYR A 62 26.32 -2.98 -19.38
N ASN A 63 25.44 -3.21 -20.33
CA ASN A 63 24.16 -3.82 -20.09
C ASN A 63 24.29 -5.34 -20.16
N ASP A 64 24.57 -5.97 -19.02
CA ASP A 64 24.77 -7.39 -18.86
C ASP A 64 23.44 -8.07 -18.44
N ARG A 65 22.87 -8.90 -19.32
CA ARG A 65 21.52 -9.49 -19.18
C ARG A 65 21.48 -10.97 -19.53
N ASN A 66 20.31 -11.59 -19.34
CA ASN A 66 20.01 -12.98 -19.72
C ASN A 66 21.05 -14.02 -19.29
N PRO A 67 21.41 -14.07 -17.98
CA PRO A 67 22.37 -15.06 -17.52
C PRO A 67 21.79 -16.48 -17.56
N TYR A 68 22.64 -17.46 -17.86
CA TYR A 68 22.31 -18.88 -17.83
C TYR A 68 23.51 -19.74 -17.41
N TRP A 69 23.27 -20.72 -16.54
CA TRP A 69 24.32 -21.61 -16.03
C TRP A 69 24.77 -22.64 -17.07
N SER A 70 26.06 -22.90 -17.14
CA SER A 70 26.57 -24.11 -17.80
C SER A 70 26.15 -25.36 -17.01
N PRO A 71 25.97 -26.53 -17.67
CA PRO A 71 25.55 -27.75 -16.98
C PRO A 71 26.53 -28.25 -15.92
N ASP A 72 27.79 -27.86 -16.01
CA ASP A 72 28.83 -28.18 -15.02
C ASP A 72 28.91 -27.17 -13.86
N GLY A 73 28.09 -26.10 -13.88
CA GLY A 73 28.05 -25.07 -12.85
C GLY A 73 29.26 -24.15 -12.79
N LYS A 74 30.20 -24.22 -13.75
CA LYS A 74 31.45 -23.45 -13.72
C LYS A 74 31.39 -22.13 -14.48
N ASN A 75 30.44 -22.00 -15.41
CA ASN A 75 30.32 -20.84 -16.28
C ASN A 75 28.91 -20.28 -16.26
N ILE A 76 28.80 -18.98 -16.49
CA ILE A 76 27.55 -18.28 -16.77
C ILE A 76 27.68 -17.68 -18.16
N VAL A 77 26.79 -18.06 -19.08
CA VAL A 77 26.61 -17.32 -20.33
C VAL A 77 25.66 -16.17 -20.08
N PHE A 78 25.94 -15.00 -20.63
CA PHE A 78 25.09 -13.82 -20.55
C PHE A 78 25.23 -12.99 -21.82
N THR A 79 24.37 -12.00 -22.00
CA THR A 79 24.44 -11.04 -23.11
C THR A 79 25.03 -9.72 -22.61
N SER A 80 25.91 -9.09 -23.37
CA SER A 80 26.50 -7.79 -23.03
C SER A 80 26.62 -6.89 -24.26
N ASN A 81 26.46 -5.58 -24.08
CA ASN A 81 26.65 -4.57 -25.13
C ASN A 81 28.00 -3.83 -25.02
N ARG A 82 29.02 -4.46 -24.42
CA ARG A 82 30.40 -3.93 -24.27
C ARG A 82 30.94 -3.16 -25.47
N ASN A 83 30.81 -3.73 -26.67
CA ASN A 83 31.28 -3.11 -27.92
C ASN A 83 30.24 -2.22 -28.63
N GLY A 84 29.06 -2.00 -28.03
CA GLY A 84 27.91 -1.30 -28.62
C GLY A 84 26.87 -2.22 -29.27
N ILE A 85 27.17 -3.51 -29.45
CA ILE A 85 26.25 -4.50 -30.02
C ILE A 85 26.08 -5.64 -29.01
N VAL A 86 24.84 -6.04 -28.74
CA VAL A 86 24.57 -7.12 -27.78
C VAL A 86 25.18 -8.43 -28.29
N ASN A 87 26.16 -8.98 -27.58
CA ASN A 87 26.83 -10.23 -27.90
C ASN A 87 26.81 -11.19 -26.71
N LEU A 88 27.06 -12.47 -26.96
CA LEU A 88 27.18 -13.47 -25.90
C LEU A 88 28.56 -13.41 -25.26
N TYR A 89 28.60 -13.46 -23.94
CA TYR A 89 29.79 -13.54 -23.12
C TYR A 89 29.69 -14.73 -22.16
N SER A 90 30.82 -15.24 -21.72
CA SER A 90 30.93 -16.29 -20.72
C SER A 90 31.76 -15.79 -19.54
N ALA A 91 31.18 -15.84 -18.34
CA ALA A 91 31.88 -15.65 -17.07
C ALA A 91 32.26 -17.02 -16.51
N ASN A 92 33.56 -17.31 -16.37
CA ASN A 92 34.09 -18.49 -15.70
C ASN A 92 34.31 -18.18 -14.22
N LEU A 93 33.56 -18.86 -13.35
CA LEU A 93 33.57 -18.63 -11.91
C LEU A 93 34.74 -19.30 -11.17
N VAL A 94 35.49 -20.18 -11.83
CA VAL A 94 36.66 -20.85 -11.27
C VAL A 94 37.92 -20.06 -11.57
N GLU A 95 38.08 -19.64 -12.82
CA GLU A 95 39.22 -18.82 -13.28
C GLU A 95 39.01 -17.34 -12.98
N MET A 96 37.80 -16.95 -12.58
CA MET A 96 37.39 -15.55 -12.38
C MET A 96 37.62 -14.71 -13.63
N THR A 97 37.25 -15.25 -14.79
CA THR A 97 37.45 -14.59 -16.09
C THR A 97 36.14 -14.36 -16.84
N ILE A 98 36.11 -13.33 -17.69
CA ILE A 98 35.02 -13.07 -18.64
C ILE A 98 35.61 -13.10 -20.04
N LYS A 99 34.90 -13.70 -21.01
CA LYS A 99 35.31 -13.66 -22.41
C LYS A 99 34.12 -13.59 -23.36
N PRO A 100 34.26 -12.93 -24.53
CA PRO A 100 33.25 -12.97 -25.57
C PRO A 100 33.12 -14.38 -26.17
N LEU A 101 31.90 -14.77 -26.54
CA LEU A 101 31.57 -16.01 -27.27
C LEU A 101 31.12 -15.75 -28.71
N THR A 102 30.60 -14.55 -28.99
CA THR A 102 30.15 -14.12 -30.32
C THR A 102 30.64 -12.71 -30.62
N ASN A 103 30.79 -12.39 -31.90
CA ASN A 103 31.01 -11.03 -32.40
C ASN A 103 30.16 -10.85 -33.66
N LEU A 104 28.84 -10.76 -33.48
CA LEU A 104 27.87 -10.65 -34.56
C LEU A 104 27.48 -9.19 -34.76
N LEU A 105 27.46 -8.73 -36.01
CA LEU A 105 27.03 -7.38 -36.37
C LEU A 105 25.55 -7.12 -36.05
N THR A 106 24.74 -8.18 -36.07
CA THR A 106 23.30 -8.13 -35.81
C THR A 106 22.93 -8.47 -34.37
N GLY A 107 23.94 -8.79 -33.54
CA GLY A 107 23.79 -9.13 -32.13
C GLY A 107 23.27 -10.55 -31.85
N ALA A 108 23.38 -10.96 -30.60
CA ALA A 108 22.94 -12.26 -30.10
C ALA A 108 22.25 -12.09 -28.74
N SER A 109 21.14 -12.80 -28.52
CA SER A 109 20.35 -12.71 -27.29
C SER A 109 19.81 -14.06 -26.82
N SER A 110 19.26 -14.09 -25.61
CA SER A 110 18.57 -15.25 -25.02
C SER A 110 19.35 -16.58 -25.09
N PRO A 111 20.60 -16.62 -24.57
CA PRO A 111 21.43 -17.81 -24.64
C PRO A 111 20.91 -18.95 -23.74
N CYS A 112 21.05 -20.19 -24.19
CA CYS A 112 20.78 -21.39 -23.40
C CYS A 112 21.80 -22.50 -23.69
N TRP A 113 22.34 -23.12 -22.65
CA TRP A 113 23.26 -24.24 -22.78
C TRP A 113 22.54 -25.55 -23.16
N SER A 114 23.17 -26.35 -24.01
CA SER A 114 22.73 -27.74 -24.21
C SER A 114 23.01 -28.55 -22.94
N PRO A 115 22.21 -29.60 -22.62
CA PRO A 115 22.40 -30.38 -21.39
C PRO A 115 23.78 -31.02 -21.24
N ASP A 116 24.45 -31.31 -22.36
CA ASP A 116 25.80 -31.87 -22.41
C ASP A 116 26.92 -30.80 -22.41
N GLY A 117 26.58 -29.51 -22.36
CA GLY A 117 27.50 -28.38 -22.39
C GLY A 117 28.23 -28.19 -23.72
N SER A 118 27.90 -28.95 -24.77
CA SER A 118 28.64 -28.92 -26.03
C SER A 118 28.22 -27.78 -26.97
N LYS A 119 27.06 -27.15 -26.71
CA LYS A 119 26.46 -26.11 -27.55
C LYS A 119 25.74 -25.04 -26.72
N ILE A 120 25.56 -23.87 -27.32
CA ILE A 120 24.65 -22.82 -26.84
C ILE A 120 23.64 -22.51 -27.96
N ALA A 121 22.35 -22.54 -27.65
CA ALA A 121 21.31 -21.96 -28.50
C ALA A 121 21.15 -20.48 -28.17
N PHE A 122 20.92 -19.63 -29.17
CA PHE A 122 20.70 -18.20 -28.99
C PHE A 122 19.87 -17.63 -30.15
N THR A 123 19.28 -16.46 -29.97
CA THR A 123 18.56 -15.76 -31.05
C THR A 123 19.42 -14.67 -31.66
N SER A 124 19.35 -14.51 -32.98
CA SER A 124 20.03 -13.44 -33.72
C SER A 124 19.20 -13.05 -34.94
N PHE A 125 19.39 -11.83 -35.43
CA PHE A 125 18.76 -11.37 -36.66
C PHE A 125 19.70 -11.63 -37.83
N GLU A 126 19.29 -12.41 -38.82
CA GLU A 126 20.05 -12.64 -40.06
C GLU A 126 19.08 -12.82 -41.22
N GLU A 127 19.51 -12.53 -42.45
CA GLU A 127 18.70 -12.74 -43.68
C GLU A 127 17.27 -12.14 -43.65
N GLY A 128 17.04 -11.11 -42.82
CA GLY A 128 15.76 -10.39 -42.74
C GLY A 128 14.78 -10.92 -41.67
N GLY A 129 15.22 -11.82 -40.78
CA GLY A 129 14.38 -12.31 -39.67
C GLY A 129 15.16 -12.69 -38.42
N TRP A 130 14.44 -12.84 -37.30
CA TRP A 130 14.98 -13.44 -36.07
C TRP A 130 14.93 -14.96 -36.18
N ASP A 131 16.06 -15.62 -36.00
CA ASP A 131 16.16 -17.09 -36.00
C ASP A 131 16.98 -17.59 -34.80
N ILE A 132 16.93 -18.90 -34.57
CA ILE A 132 17.63 -19.61 -33.50
C ILE A 132 18.89 -20.27 -34.06
N TYR A 133 20.03 -19.86 -33.49
CA TYR A 133 21.34 -20.33 -33.89
C TYR A 133 21.97 -21.24 -32.84
N LEU A 134 22.86 -22.11 -33.29
CA LEU A 134 23.63 -23.01 -32.43
C LEU A 134 25.12 -22.71 -32.49
N LEU A 135 25.67 -22.19 -31.40
CA LEU A 135 27.11 -22.06 -31.20
C LEU A 135 27.67 -23.40 -30.73
N LYS A 136 28.48 -24.06 -31.58
CA LYS A 136 29.15 -25.33 -31.26
C LYS A 136 30.49 -25.08 -30.56
N ARG A 137 30.81 -25.89 -29.54
CA ARG A 137 32.07 -25.81 -28.76
C ARG A 137 32.35 -24.40 -28.21
N PRO A 138 31.38 -23.77 -27.51
CA PRO A 138 31.43 -22.35 -27.16
C PRO A 138 32.70 -21.96 -26.38
N LEU A 139 33.13 -22.76 -25.41
CA LEU A 139 34.29 -22.41 -24.56
C LEU A 139 35.65 -22.63 -25.23
N LYS A 140 35.72 -23.38 -26.35
CA LYS A 140 36.96 -23.65 -27.10
C LYS A 140 37.17 -22.68 -28.28
N ARG A 141 36.24 -21.74 -28.47
CA ARG A 141 36.33 -20.76 -29.55
C ARG A 141 37.33 -19.69 -29.15
N GLU A 142 38.43 -19.61 -29.88
CA GLU A 142 39.31 -18.45 -29.89
C GLU A 142 38.76 -17.48 -30.91
N ILE A 143 37.98 -16.51 -30.43
CA ILE A 143 37.79 -15.26 -31.16
C ILE A 143 39.14 -14.57 -31.01
N GLY A 144 39.88 -14.32 -32.08
CA GLY A 144 41.30 -13.90 -32.03
C GLY A 144 41.59 -12.53 -31.38
N ILE A 145 40.75 -12.09 -30.44
CA ILE A 145 40.82 -10.87 -29.68
C ILE A 145 40.28 -11.19 -28.28
N GLU A 146 41.08 -10.97 -27.24
CA GLU A 146 40.67 -11.19 -25.84
C GLU A 146 39.52 -10.25 -25.42
N ASP A 147 39.31 -9.14 -26.14
CA ASP A 147 38.17 -8.23 -25.99
C ASP A 147 37.68 -7.76 -27.36
N ILE A 148 36.36 -7.68 -27.59
CA ILE A 148 35.84 -7.19 -28.88
C ILE A 148 35.99 -5.68 -28.90
N SER A 149 36.79 -5.14 -29.83
CA SER A 149 36.96 -3.70 -29.96
C SER A 149 35.61 -2.97 -30.08
N PRO A 150 35.42 -1.84 -29.38
CA PRO A 150 34.22 -1.03 -29.53
C PRO A 150 33.95 -0.68 -31.01
N THR A 151 32.68 -0.74 -31.40
CA THR A 151 32.23 -0.22 -32.70
C THR A 151 32.46 1.28 -32.80
N SER A 152 32.50 1.84 -34.01
CA SER A 152 32.57 3.31 -34.20
C SER A 152 31.48 4.03 -33.40
N TYR A 153 30.25 3.51 -33.44
CA TYR A 153 29.13 4.00 -32.64
C TYR A 153 29.45 4.03 -31.14
N ARG A 154 30.00 2.94 -30.59
CA ARG A 154 30.34 2.86 -29.16
C ARG A 154 31.53 3.73 -28.79
N SER A 155 32.54 3.81 -29.65
CA SER A 155 33.71 4.67 -29.46
C SER A 155 33.30 6.14 -29.40
N GLU A 156 32.39 6.57 -30.27
CA GLU A 156 31.83 7.94 -30.27
C GLU A 156 31.02 8.22 -29.01
N THR A 157 30.17 7.28 -28.56
CA THR A 157 29.41 7.47 -27.32
C THR A 157 30.33 7.57 -26.09
N LEU A 158 31.36 6.72 -26.01
CA LEU A 158 32.33 6.78 -24.90
C LEU A 158 33.10 8.10 -24.86
N GLN A 159 33.43 8.67 -26.01
CA GLN A 159 34.15 9.95 -26.09
C GLN A 159 33.24 11.13 -25.67
N TYR A 160 31.99 11.15 -26.15
CA TYR A 160 31.01 12.19 -25.81
C TYR A 160 30.82 12.34 -24.28
N TYR A 161 30.73 11.23 -23.54
CA TYR A 161 30.57 11.27 -22.08
C TYR A 161 31.84 11.62 -21.31
N SER A 162 33.02 11.51 -21.92
CA SER A 162 34.28 11.94 -21.29
C SER A 162 34.50 13.45 -21.33
N GLU A 163 33.87 14.15 -22.30
CA GLU A 163 33.99 15.60 -22.46
C GLU A 163 32.95 16.38 -21.64
N ASP A 164 31.74 15.83 -21.41
CA ASP A 164 30.65 16.49 -20.65
C ASP A 164 30.84 16.48 -19.12
N THR A 165 31.88 15.83 -18.58
CA THR A 165 32.14 15.73 -17.13
C THR A 165 33.12 16.76 -16.55
N GLU A 166 33.60 17.74 -17.34
CA GLU A 166 34.54 18.76 -16.84
C GLU A 166 33.89 19.84 -15.95
N ASP A 167 32.56 20.05 -15.99
CA ASP A 167 31.93 21.21 -15.32
C ASP A 167 31.16 20.88 -14.01
N ASP A 168 31.03 19.60 -13.62
CA ASP A 168 30.32 19.21 -12.39
C ASP A 168 31.29 18.79 -11.27
N SER A 169 32.00 19.79 -10.74
CA SER A 169 33.11 19.66 -9.77
C SER A 169 32.76 19.11 -8.37
N ASN A 170 31.58 18.51 -8.16
CA ASN A 170 31.18 17.92 -6.88
C ASN A 170 30.79 16.42 -6.92
N VAL A 171 30.91 15.74 -8.06
CA VAL A 171 30.75 14.28 -8.10
C VAL A 171 32.10 13.61 -7.84
N VAL A 172 32.33 13.20 -6.60
CA VAL A 172 33.51 12.43 -6.21
C VAL A 172 33.34 10.99 -6.68
N PHE A 173 33.84 10.65 -7.87
CA PHE A 173 34.60 9.41 -8.11
C PHE A 173 35.54 9.59 -9.32
N ARG A 174 36.82 9.78 -9.01
CA ARG A 174 37.94 9.55 -9.91
C ARG A 174 38.23 8.06 -9.96
N ASP A 175 38.10 7.47 -11.14
CA ASP A 175 39.23 6.73 -11.72
C ASP A 175 39.33 7.03 -13.23
N ILE A 176 39.71 8.27 -13.52
CA ILE A 176 40.38 8.62 -14.77
C ILE A 176 41.86 8.65 -14.40
N GLY A 177 42.52 7.49 -14.40
CA GLY A 177 43.81 7.42 -13.74
C GLY A 177 44.71 6.23 -14.06
N THR A 178 44.65 5.63 -15.26
CA THR A 178 45.81 4.88 -15.81
C THR A 178 45.74 4.57 -17.31
N GLY A 179 44.58 4.62 -17.96
CA GLY A 179 44.48 4.03 -19.30
C GLY A 179 44.77 2.52 -19.29
N GLN A 180 44.78 1.87 -18.12
CA GLN A 180 44.59 0.43 -18.03
C GLN A 180 43.09 0.19 -18.24
N GLN A 181 42.76 -0.57 -19.28
CA GLN A 181 41.56 -1.40 -19.23
C GLN A 181 41.59 -2.10 -17.87
N ILE A 182 40.71 -1.72 -16.93
CA ILE A 182 40.30 -2.63 -15.85
C ILE A 182 40.02 -3.92 -16.59
N ALA A 183 40.79 -4.98 -16.30
CA ALA A 183 40.84 -6.16 -17.13
C ALA A 183 39.41 -6.59 -17.47
N ALA A 184 38.96 -6.29 -18.69
CA ALA A 184 37.56 -6.49 -19.11
C ALA A 184 37.13 -7.97 -19.02
N ASN A 185 38.14 -8.81 -18.76
CA ASN A 185 38.13 -10.25 -18.72
C ASN A 185 38.32 -10.83 -17.32
N LEU A 186 38.22 -10.05 -16.23
CA LEU A 186 38.23 -10.57 -14.86
C LEU A 186 36.88 -10.33 -14.15
N ILE A 187 36.49 -11.27 -13.30
CA ILE A 187 35.33 -11.17 -12.43
C ILE A 187 35.75 -10.49 -11.13
N GLU A 188 35.19 -9.32 -10.84
CA GLU A 188 35.31 -8.66 -9.55
C GLU A 188 34.11 -9.00 -8.67
N ALA A 189 34.12 -10.19 -8.07
CA ALA A 189 33.03 -10.61 -7.19
C ALA A 189 32.99 -9.75 -5.92
N GLN A 190 32.01 -8.86 -5.84
CA GLN A 190 31.81 -7.98 -4.68
C GLN A 190 30.56 -8.40 -3.91
N PRO A 191 30.62 -8.54 -2.57
CA PRO A 191 29.42 -8.70 -1.74
C PRO A 191 28.48 -7.50 -1.91
N TYR A 192 27.21 -7.78 -2.18
CA TYR A 192 26.20 -6.72 -2.29
C TYR A 192 26.06 -5.97 -0.95
N LYS A 193 26.10 -4.64 -1.03
CA LYS A 193 25.79 -3.74 0.09
C LYS A 193 24.38 -3.20 -0.09
N ILE A 194 23.64 -3.09 1.02
CA ILE A 194 22.27 -2.57 1.01
C ILE A 194 22.27 -1.18 0.37
N LYS A 195 21.58 -1.07 -0.77
CA LYS A 195 21.39 0.18 -1.51
C LYS A 195 19.90 0.35 -1.78
N PHE A 196 19.35 1.47 -1.34
CA PHE A 196 17.94 1.79 -1.56
C PHE A 196 17.76 2.45 -2.92
N SER A 197 16.78 1.98 -3.68
CA SER A 197 16.29 2.65 -4.89
C SER A 197 14.78 2.87 -4.78
N PRO A 198 14.24 3.92 -5.41
CA PRO A 198 12.80 4.12 -5.47
C PRO A 198 12.11 2.99 -6.24
N ASP A 199 11.16 2.32 -5.60
CA ASP A 199 10.27 1.37 -6.26
C ASP A 199 8.97 2.03 -6.72
N MET A 200 8.55 3.06 -5.97
CA MET A 200 7.23 3.64 -6.14
C MET A 200 7.21 5.09 -5.66
N PHE A 201 6.70 5.96 -6.51
CA PHE A 201 6.27 7.31 -6.15
C PHE A 201 4.80 7.44 -6.52
N ASN A 202 3.95 7.79 -5.55
CA ASN A 202 2.53 8.01 -5.77
C ASN A 202 2.07 9.29 -5.09
N ALA A 203 1.03 9.89 -5.64
CA ALA A 203 0.25 10.92 -4.98
C ALA A 203 -1.23 10.56 -5.07
N PHE A 204 -1.93 10.63 -3.95
CA PHE A 204 -3.34 10.30 -3.87
C PHE A 204 -4.11 11.49 -3.33
N ALA A 205 -5.28 11.75 -3.91
CA ALA A 205 -6.29 12.63 -3.35
C ALA A 205 -7.41 11.77 -2.79
N SER A 206 -7.91 12.13 -1.62
CA SER A 206 -9.01 11.45 -0.96
C SER A 206 -9.96 12.45 -0.32
N TYR A 207 -11.18 12.01 -0.06
CA TYR A 207 -12.15 12.74 0.75
C TYR A 207 -12.42 11.90 2.00
N ASN A 208 -12.44 12.52 3.17
CA ASN A 208 -12.91 11.94 4.41
C ASN A 208 -14.05 12.80 4.95
N THR A 209 -15.09 12.20 5.52
CA THR A 209 -16.25 12.98 5.98
C THR A 209 -15.92 13.97 7.10
N PHE A 210 -14.98 13.60 7.98
CA PHE A 210 -14.60 14.40 9.14
C PHE A 210 -13.46 15.38 8.82
N MET A 211 -12.54 14.99 7.94
CA MET A 211 -11.33 15.78 7.61
C MET A 211 -11.42 16.52 6.25
N GLY A 212 -12.44 16.26 5.44
CA GLY A 212 -12.63 16.87 4.13
C GLY A 212 -11.71 16.28 3.04
N PHE A 213 -11.42 17.08 2.01
CA PHE A 213 -10.50 16.70 0.94
C PHE A 213 -9.06 16.82 1.40
N GLY A 214 -8.26 15.78 1.19
CA GLY A 214 -6.84 15.73 1.53
C GLY A 214 -6.03 15.05 0.43
N GLY A 215 -4.76 15.46 0.32
CA GLY A 215 -3.77 14.81 -0.53
C GLY A 215 -2.69 14.15 0.31
N MET A 216 -2.10 13.07 -0.18
CA MET A 216 -0.93 12.43 0.43
C MET A 216 0.03 11.99 -0.68
N GLY A 217 1.30 12.38 -0.55
CA GLY A 217 2.39 11.81 -1.33
C GLY A 217 2.95 10.57 -0.62
N GLN A 218 3.40 9.59 -1.39
CA GLN A 218 4.05 8.37 -0.89
C GLN A 218 5.28 8.05 -1.74
N ILE A 219 6.38 7.73 -1.06
CA ILE A 219 7.61 7.19 -1.63
C ILE A 219 7.88 5.84 -0.96
N SER A 220 8.17 4.82 -1.76
CA SER A 220 8.70 3.53 -1.28
C SER A 220 10.07 3.29 -1.88
N LEU A 221 11.03 2.97 -1.03
CA LEU A 221 12.39 2.61 -1.41
C LEU A 221 12.66 1.17 -0.96
N SER A 222 13.38 0.38 -1.76
CA SER A 222 13.84 -0.93 -1.33
C SER A 222 15.25 -1.29 -1.78
N ASP A 223 15.80 -2.38 -1.25
CA ASP A 223 17.02 -3.02 -1.76
C ASP A 223 16.71 -4.02 -2.90
N ILE A 224 17.76 -4.55 -3.54
CA ILE A 224 17.65 -5.45 -4.73
C ILE A 224 16.70 -6.64 -4.54
N MET A 225 16.58 -7.16 -3.32
CA MET A 225 15.68 -8.28 -3.01
C MET A 225 14.32 -7.86 -2.47
N GLY A 226 14.10 -6.56 -2.24
CA GLY A 226 12.94 -6.05 -1.51
C GLY A 226 12.90 -6.48 -0.04
N ASN A 227 14.02 -6.97 0.51
CA ASN A 227 14.16 -7.41 1.90
C ASN A 227 14.11 -6.23 2.87
N HIS A 228 14.61 -5.08 2.47
CA HIS A 228 14.61 -3.85 3.23
C HIS A 228 13.69 -2.88 2.50
N ARG A 229 12.64 -2.38 3.16
CA ARG A 229 11.72 -1.41 2.56
C ARG A 229 11.54 -0.21 3.46
N ILE A 230 11.75 0.98 2.94
CA ILE A 230 11.43 2.24 3.59
C ILE A 230 10.21 2.83 2.89
N ASN A 231 9.16 3.16 3.64
CA ASN A 231 8.03 3.93 3.12
C ASN A 231 7.97 5.26 3.82
N ILE A 232 7.84 6.34 3.06
CA ILE A 232 7.59 7.68 3.56
C ILE A 232 6.30 8.16 2.90
N ALA A 233 5.33 8.58 3.71
CA ALA A 233 4.06 9.09 3.23
C ALA A 233 3.66 10.33 4.04
N GLY A 234 2.99 11.28 3.40
CA GLY A 234 2.55 12.48 4.10
C GLY A 234 2.08 13.62 3.22
N ASN A 235 1.61 14.68 3.87
CA ASN A 235 1.43 16.01 3.31
C ASN A 235 2.29 17.00 4.09
N LEU A 236 3.29 17.55 3.41
CA LEU A 236 4.25 18.46 4.00
C LEU A 236 3.77 19.90 3.83
N TYR A 237 3.78 20.66 4.93
CA TYR A 237 3.61 22.10 4.94
C TYR A 237 4.93 22.77 5.32
N TYR A 238 4.95 24.11 5.31
CA TYR A 238 6.12 24.90 5.66
C TYR A 238 6.68 24.56 7.06
N TYR A 239 5.80 24.20 8.01
CA TYR A 239 6.18 23.77 9.35
C TYR A 239 5.92 22.27 9.52
N LEU A 240 6.91 21.54 10.04
CA LEU A 240 6.76 20.09 10.31
C LEU A 240 5.66 19.81 11.34
N GLU A 241 5.45 20.71 12.29
CA GLU A 241 4.37 20.60 13.29
C GLU A 241 2.97 20.68 12.69
N GLU A 242 2.85 21.23 11.48
CA GLU A 242 1.61 21.33 10.73
C GLU A 242 1.49 20.22 9.68
N SER A 243 2.52 19.39 9.51
CA SER A 243 2.61 18.35 8.49
C SER A 243 2.14 16.99 9.00
N ASN A 244 1.48 16.21 8.14
CA ASN A 244 1.31 14.79 8.41
C ASN A 244 2.45 14.00 7.78
N VAL A 245 3.14 13.21 8.58
CA VAL A 245 4.28 12.39 8.16
C VAL A 245 4.15 11.00 8.77
N TYR A 246 4.31 9.99 7.94
CA TYR A 246 4.43 8.59 8.32
C TYR A 246 5.68 8.04 7.65
N ALA A 247 6.63 7.56 8.43
CA ALA A 247 7.83 6.90 7.95
C ALA A 247 7.89 5.49 8.55
N SER A 248 8.09 4.48 7.73
CA SER A 248 8.22 3.09 8.19
C SER A 248 9.40 2.41 7.53
N TYR A 249 10.00 1.48 8.26
CA TYR A 249 10.99 0.56 7.76
C TYR A 249 10.53 -0.87 8.03
N PHE A 250 10.62 -1.73 7.02
CA PHE A 250 10.31 -3.15 7.11
C PHE A 250 11.51 -4.01 6.70
N TYR A 251 11.70 -5.08 7.45
CA TYR A 251 12.60 -6.19 7.16
C TYR A 251 11.78 -7.43 6.80
N LEU A 252 11.89 -7.86 5.53
CA LEU A 252 11.05 -8.84 4.85
C LEU A 252 11.81 -10.12 4.45
N LYS A 253 13.08 -10.26 4.84
CA LYS A 253 13.93 -11.41 4.46
C LYS A 253 13.40 -12.76 4.98
N ARG A 254 12.70 -12.74 6.11
CA ARG A 254 12.16 -13.94 6.77
C ARG A 254 10.65 -14.00 6.58
N GLN A 255 10.07 -15.19 6.75
CA GLN A 255 8.62 -15.36 6.67
C GLN A 255 7.85 -14.42 7.62
N THR A 256 8.38 -14.18 8.83
CA THR A 256 7.82 -13.13 9.70
C THR A 256 8.49 -11.81 9.35
N ASN A 257 7.66 -10.87 8.91
CA ASN A 257 8.04 -9.52 8.56
C ASN A 257 8.10 -8.70 9.84
N TYR A 258 9.17 -7.93 10.01
CA TYR A 258 9.33 -7.02 11.15
C TYR A 258 9.40 -5.60 10.64
N GLY A 259 8.85 -4.64 11.38
CA GLY A 259 8.97 -3.24 11.02
C GLY A 259 8.91 -2.33 12.23
N PHE A 260 9.31 -1.10 12.00
CA PHE A 260 9.02 0.00 12.90
C PHE A 260 8.52 1.19 12.09
N ALA A 261 7.70 2.01 12.71
CA ALA A 261 7.19 3.23 12.11
C ALA A 261 7.30 4.40 13.08
N LEU A 262 7.47 5.59 12.52
CA LEU A 262 7.34 6.87 13.20
C LEU A 262 6.23 7.64 12.50
N PHE A 263 5.41 8.31 13.29
CA PHE A 263 4.29 9.05 12.75
C PHE A 263 4.08 10.36 13.49
N HIS A 264 3.56 11.32 12.74
CA HIS A 264 3.13 12.62 13.22
C HIS A 264 1.94 13.05 12.37
N PHE A 265 0.80 13.26 13.01
CA PHE A 265 -0.44 13.68 12.39
C PHE A 265 -0.99 14.88 13.14
N LYS A 266 -1.46 15.90 12.42
CA LYS A 266 -2.20 17.02 12.98
C LYS A 266 -3.49 17.21 12.20
N ASN A 267 -4.60 17.01 12.89
CA ASN A 267 -5.93 17.15 12.31
C ASN A 267 -6.67 18.31 12.97
N TYR A 268 -7.41 19.05 12.15
CA TYR A 268 -8.23 20.16 12.59
C TYR A 268 -9.69 19.76 12.59
N TYR A 269 -10.39 20.18 13.63
CA TYR A 269 -11.80 19.91 13.82
C TYR A 269 -12.53 21.20 14.15
N ARG A 270 -13.82 21.17 13.87
CA ARG A 270 -14.73 22.25 14.24
C ARG A 270 -15.62 21.81 15.38
N SER A 271 -15.64 22.59 16.46
CA SER A 271 -16.59 22.41 17.56
C SER A 271 -17.99 22.89 17.17
N TYR A 272 -19.00 22.44 17.93
CA TYR A 272 -20.39 22.91 17.81
C TYR A 272 -20.51 24.44 17.94
N ASN A 273 -19.69 25.05 18.80
CA ASN A 273 -19.66 26.50 19.03
C ASN A 273 -18.86 27.29 17.97
N TRP A 274 -18.55 26.67 16.82
CA TRP A 274 -17.77 27.27 15.73
C TRP A 274 -16.28 27.52 16.02
N ASP A 275 -15.82 27.25 17.26
CA ASP A 275 -14.40 27.21 17.61
C ASP A 275 -13.66 26.11 16.84
N ILE A 276 -12.40 26.36 16.51
CA ILE A 276 -11.52 25.37 15.86
C ILE A 276 -10.65 24.76 16.96
N PHE A 277 -10.44 23.44 16.89
CA PHE A 277 -9.43 22.78 17.70
C PHE A 277 -8.60 21.84 16.83
N SER A 278 -7.39 21.51 17.28
CA SER A 278 -6.55 20.52 16.63
C SER A 278 -6.12 19.43 17.60
N ASP A 279 -6.06 18.21 17.08
CA ASP A 279 -5.42 17.08 17.75
C ASP A 279 -4.12 16.76 17.00
N ARG A 280 -3.00 16.87 17.72
CA ARG A 280 -1.68 16.48 17.26
C ARG A 280 -1.35 15.12 17.85
N ALA A 281 -1.26 14.10 17.00
CA ALA A 281 -0.93 12.74 17.38
C ALA A 281 0.44 12.34 16.81
N TYR A 282 1.36 11.91 17.65
CA TYR A 282 2.69 11.51 17.22
C TYR A 282 3.24 10.39 18.09
N GLY A 283 4.17 9.63 17.54
CA GLY A 283 4.68 8.46 18.24
C GLY A 283 5.43 7.50 17.33
N GLY A 284 5.55 6.27 17.82
CA GLY A 284 6.23 5.20 17.12
C GLY A 284 5.54 3.86 17.30
N SER A 285 5.70 2.99 16.31
CA SER A 285 5.11 1.66 16.30
C SER A 285 6.18 0.60 16.07
N LEU A 286 6.11 -0.51 16.79
CA LEU A 286 6.78 -1.77 16.42
C LEU A 286 5.74 -2.69 15.79
N LEU A 287 6.11 -3.29 14.65
CA LEU A 287 5.21 -4.04 13.80
C LEU A 287 5.79 -5.44 13.54
N ALA A 288 4.94 -6.46 13.59
CA ALA A 288 5.29 -7.79 13.12
C ALA A 288 4.11 -8.40 12.35
N SER A 289 4.38 -9.00 11.20
CA SER A 289 3.35 -9.68 10.40
C SER A 289 3.82 -11.07 10.03
N ARG A 290 3.02 -12.09 10.37
CA ARG A 290 3.32 -13.49 10.07
C ARG A 290 2.26 -14.07 9.12
N PRO A 291 2.53 -14.12 7.80
CA PRO A 291 1.72 -14.88 6.86
C PRO A 291 1.87 -16.39 7.08
N PHE A 292 0.73 -17.08 7.17
CA PHE A 292 0.64 -18.54 7.22
C PHE A 292 0.29 -19.14 5.85
N SER A 293 -0.40 -18.36 5.01
CA SER A 293 -0.74 -18.71 3.63
C SER A 293 -0.82 -17.45 2.78
N LYS A 294 -1.15 -17.58 1.49
CA LYS A 294 -1.46 -16.44 0.61
C LYS A 294 -2.67 -15.62 1.08
N PHE A 295 -3.53 -16.21 1.91
CA PHE A 295 -4.82 -15.64 2.31
C PHE A 295 -4.93 -15.40 3.81
N THR A 296 -3.99 -15.88 4.64
CA THR A 296 -4.12 -15.87 6.10
C THR A 296 -2.85 -15.36 6.77
N ARG A 297 -2.99 -14.42 7.70
CA ARG A 297 -1.89 -13.83 8.47
C ARG A 297 -2.31 -13.39 9.87
N LEU A 298 -1.32 -13.26 10.74
CA LEU A 298 -1.43 -12.60 12.04
C LEU A 298 -0.55 -11.35 12.03
N ASP A 299 -1.14 -10.19 12.30
CA ASP A 299 -0.46 -8.91 12.45
C ASP A 299 -0.43 -8.54 13.94
N LEU A 300 0.74 -8.11 14.42
CA LEU A 300 0.97 -7.64 15.78
C LEU A 300 1.54 -6.23 15.73
N SER A 301 1.03 -5.34 16.56
CA SER A 301 1.57 -4.00 16.71
C SER A 301 1.67 -3.57 18.17
N LEU A 302 2.73 -2.82 18.47
CA LEU A 302 2.89 -2.06 19.69
C LEU A 302 2.99 -0.59 19.29
N ASN A 303 2.01 0.22 19.67
CA ASN A 303 1.95 1.64 19.36
C ASN A 303 2.21 2.46 20.62
N LEU A 304 3.22 3.31 20.57
CA LEU A 304 3.51 4.33 21.58
C LEU A 304 3.00 5.65 21.05
N LEU A 305 2.00 6.24 21.70
CA LEU A 305 1.23 7.34 21.15
C LEU A 305 1.11 8.49 22.16
N ASN A 306 1.38 9.69 21.67
CA ASN A 306 1.15 10.96 22.33
C ASN A 306 0.10 11.73 21.56
N ILE A 307 -0.91 12.25 22.25
CA ILE A 307 -1.94 13.13 21.67
C ILE A 307 -1.95 14.44 22.45
N GLU A 308 -1.79 15.55 21.75
CA GLU A 308 -1.93 16.89 22.31
C GLU A 308 -3.14 17.57 21.67
N LYS A 309 -3.99 18.20 22.49
CA LYS A 309 -5.17 18.93 22.03
C LYS A 309 -4.95 20.43 22.21
N GLU A 310 -5.20 21.21 21.16
CA GLU A 310 -5.07 22.67 21.17
C GLU A 310 -6.37 23.31 20.68
N TYR A 311 -6.96 24.20 21.48
CA TYR A 311 -8.14 24.97 21.11
C TYR A 311 -7.74 26.35 20.60
N TYR A 312 -8.30 26.76 19.47
CA TYR A 312 -8.17 28.09 18.92
C TYR A 312 -9.47 28.86 19.18
N LYS A 313 -9.48 29.65 20.25
CA LYS A 313 -10.66 30.44 20.63
C LYS A 313 -10.61 31.79 19.94
N SER A 314 -11.72 32.17 19.31
CA SER A 314 -11.92 33.54 18.84
C SER A 314 -12.60 34.36 19.93
N SER A 315 -11.92 35.34 20.51
CA SER A 315 -12.54 36.27 21.45
C SER A 315 -12.96 37.55 20.75
N TYR A 316 -14.19 37.99 21.00
CA TYR A 316 -14.72 39.27 20.52
C TYR A 316 -14.52 40.32 21.60
N GLN A 317 -13.51 41.18 21.44
CA GLN A 317 -13.32 42.32 22.34
C GLN A 317 -13.96 43.58 21.74
N SER A 318 -15.04 44.04 22.38
CA SER A 318 -15.60 45.38 22.14
C SER A 318 -15.00 46.35 23.15
N SER A 319 -13.87 46.96 22.82
CA SER A 319 -13.37 48.10 23.59
C SER A 319 -14.03 49.38 23.05
N GLY A 320 -14.69 50.13 23.93
CA GLY A 320 -15.44 51.34 23.57
C GLY A 320 -14.65 52.26 22.64
N TYR A 321 -15.31 52.70 21.56
CA TYR A 321 -14.81 53.54 20.46
C TYR A 321 -13.93 52.91 19.37
N ASN A 322 -13.48 51.66 19.47
CA ASN A 322 -12.75 51.00 18.37
C ASN A 322 -13.59 49.95 17.63
N ARG A 323 -13.34 49.80 16.33
CA ARG A 323 -13.95 48.73 15.51
C ARG A 323 -13.62 47.38 16.16
N PRO A 324 -14.61 46.47 16.27
CA PRO A 324 -14.36 45.14 16.81
C PRO A 324 -13.27 44.43 16.01
N PHE A 325 -12.30 43.84 16.70
CA PHE A 325 -11.31 42.95 16.11
C PHE A 325 -11.37 41.60 16.83
N ILE A 326 -11.12 40.53 16.08
CA ILE A 326 -11.13 39.16 16.58
C ILE A 326 -9.70 38.82 16.99
N THR A 327 -9.50 38.45 18.26
CA THR A 327 -8.21 37.91 18.74
C THR A 327 -8.31 36.39 18.78
N TYR A 328 -7.30 35.71 18.22
CA TYR A 328 -7.18 34.26 18.30
C TYR A 328 -6.18 33.90 19.41
N GLU A 329 -6.66 33.25 20.45
CA GLU A 329 -5.81 32.69 21.51
C GLU A 329 -5.79 31.17 21.38
N SER A 330 -4.61 30.57 21.39
CA SER A 330 -4.46 29.12 21.44
C SER A 330 -4.25 28.64 22.88
N GLN A 331 -5.03 27.64 23.28
CA GLN A 331 -4.92 27.01 24.59
C GLN A 331 -4.57 25.53 24.40
N LYS A 332 -3.34 25.16 24.77
CA LYS A 332 -2.92 23.75 24.83
C LYS A 332 -3.49 23.11 26.09
N LEU A 333 -4.19 21.98 25.91
CA LEU A 333 -4.59 21.12 27.01
C LEU A 333 -3.55 20.02 27.22
N GLY A 334 -3.56 19.41 28.41
CA GLY A 334 -2.66 18.30 28.74
C GLY A 334 -2.72 17.18 27.70
N GLY A 335 -1.57 16.59 27.38
CA GLY A 335 -1.48 15.52 26.40
C GLY A 335 -1.76 14.15 27.01
N ILE A 336 -2.41 13.27 26.25
CA ILE A 336 -2.68 11.88 26.61
C ILE A 336 -1.52 11.04 26.09
N ARG A 337 -0.99 10.16 26.95
CA ARG A 337 -0.01 9.14 26.57
C ARG A 337 -0.68 7.78 26.64
N THR A 338 -0.43 6.95 25.65
CA THR A 338 -1.01 5.61 25.63
C THR A 338 -0.09 4.64 24.92
N ILE A 339 -0.09 3.41 25.43
CA ILE A 339 0.53 2.27 24.76
C ILE A 339 -0.60 1.38 24.28
N ASN A 340 -0.65 1.05 23.00
CA ASN A 340 -1.65 0.12 22.47
C ASN A 340 -0.94 -1.10 21.91
N ILE A 341 -1.29 -2.26 22.46
CA ILE A 341 -0.88 -3.56 21.96
C ILE A 341 -2.04 -4.11 21.15
N GLU A 342 -1.83 -4.37 19.86
CA GLU A 342 -2.87 -4.85 18.97
C GLU A 342 -2.45 -6.18 18.32
N SER A 343 -3.38 -7.11 18.23
CA SER A 343 -3.24 -8.39 17.57
C SER A 343 -4.43 -8.61 16.64
N GLU A 344 -4.14 -8.68 15.34
CA GLU A 344 -5.15 -8.82 14.30
C GLU A 344 -4.93 -10.11 13.48
N PHE A 345 -5.89 -11.04 13.55
CA PHE A 345 -5.91 -12.23 12.70
C PHE A 345 -6.80 -11.97 11.49
N ILE A 346 -6.24 -12.12 10.29
CA ILE A 346 -6.93 -11.87 9.02
C ILE A 346 -6.90 -13.12 8.16
N SER A 347 -8.05 -13.49 7.62
CA SER A 347 -8.18 -14.47 6.55
C SER A 347 -9.04 -13.88 5.43
N ASP A 348 -8.48 -13.68 4.25
CA ASP A 348 -9.10 -12.96 3.14
C ASP A 348 -8.80 -13.65 1.81
N ASN A 349 -9.84 -14.14 1.13
CA ASN A 349 -9.78 -14.64 -0.24
C ASN A 349 -10.76 -13.90 -1.17
N THR A 350 -11.06 -12.64 -0.84
CA THR A 350 -12.03 -11.83 -1.57
C THR A 350 -11.54 -11.49 -2.97
N LEU A 351 -12.44 -11.63 -3.94
CA LEU A 351 -12.23 -11.24 -5.33
C LEU A 351 -12.84 -9.85 -5.54
N TRP A 352 -11.99 -8.90 -5.93
CA TRP A 352 -12.36 -7.51 -6.17
C TRP A 352 -12.72 -7.23 -7.63
N THR A 353 -13.60 -6.25 -7.83
CA THR A 353 -13.92 -5.64 -9.12
C THR A 353 -13.94 -4.11 -8.97
N TYR A 354 -14.25 -3.38 -10.05
CA TYR A 354 -14.19 -1.91 -10.10
C TYR A 354 -15.07 -1.18 -9.07
N THR A 355 -16.12 -1.80 -8.52
CA THR A 355 -17.02 -1.17 -7.53
C THR A 355 -16.86 -1.71 -6.11
N GLY A 356 -16.14 -2.83 -5.94
CA GLY A 356 -15.98 -3.52 -4.67
C GLY A 356 -15.87 -5.04 -4.82
N PRO A 357 -15.88 -5.78 -3.69
CA PRO A 357 -15.78 -7.23 -3.69
C PRO A 357 -17.02 -7.91 -4.28
N VAL A 358 -16.83 -9.00 -5.01
CA VAL A 358 -17.92 -9.74 -5.67
C VAL A 358 -18.02 -11.20 -5.25
N ASN A 359 -16.93 -11.81 -4.81
CA ASN A 359 -16.92 -13.21 -4.39
C ASN A 359 -15.87 -13.44 -3.29
N GLY A 360 -15.96 -14.56 -2.59
CA GLY A 360 -14.99 -14.93 -1.55
C GLY A 360 -15.47 -14.54 -0.16
N THR A 361 -14.55 -14.50 0.79
CA THR A 361 -14.87 -14.38 2.21
C THR A 361 -13.71 -13.71 2.94
N ARG A 362 -14.05 -12.86 3.89
CA ARG A 362 -13.09 -12.19 4.76
C ARG A 362 -13.49 -12.38 6.21
N TYR A 363 -12.52 -12.73 7.04
CA TYR A 363 -12.61 -12.79 8.49
C TYR A 363 -11.52 -11.90 9.06
N LYS A 364 -11.89 -11.08 10.03
CA LYS A 364 -10.98 -10.23 10.80
C LYS A 364 -11.34 -10.36 12.27
N PHE A 365 -10.37 -10.72 13.09
CA PHE A 365 -10.51 -10.75 14.54
C PHE A 365 -9.40 -9.88 15.14
N ASN A 366 -9.80 -8.91 15.95
CA ASN A 366 -8.89 -7.93 16.55
C ASN A 366 -8.97 -8.00 18.07
N ILE A 367 -7.81 -7.97 18.72
CA ILE A 367 -7.67 -7.74 20.16
C ILE A 367 -6.76 -6.53 20.33
N GLU A 368 -7.26 -5.52 21.01
CA GLU A 368 -6.52 -4.30 21.32
C GLU A 368 -6.48 -4.13 22.85
N TYR A 369 -5.30 -3.88 23.39
CA TYR A 369 -5.08 -3.74 24.83
C TYR A 369 -4.23 -2.51 25.12
N SER A 370 -4.72 -1.66 26.01
CA SER A 370 -4.00 -0.51 26.55
C SER A 370 -3.85 -0.67 28.06
N PRO A 371 -2.63 -0.94 28.57
CA PRO A 371 -2.41 -1.10 30.00
C PRO A 371 -2.48 0.25 30.74
N PRO A 372 -2.90 0.27 32.02
CA PRO A 372 -2.72 1.43 32.89
C PRO A 372 -1.24 1.55 33.27
N ILE A 373 -0.56 2.62 32.86
CA ILE A 373 0.86 2.85 33.20
C ILE A 373 0.97 3.98 34.22
N ASP A 374 0.38 5.14 33.91
CA ASP A 374 0.27 6.30 34.81
C ASP A 374 -1.20 6.65 35.13
N GLN A 375 -1.40 7.60 36.06
CA GLN A 375 -2.75 8.03 36.51
C GLN A 375 -3.58 8.76 35.45
N ASN A 376 -2.96 9.22 34.35
CA ASN A 376 -3.60 9.98 33.27
C ASN A 376 -3.75 9.15 31.98
N ASP A 377 -3.46 7.85 32.02
CA ASP A 377 -3.44 7.00 30.83
C ASP A 377 -4.78 6.27 30.63
N ILE A 378 -5.17 6.13 29.37
CA ILE A 378 -6.42 5.46 28.98
C ILE A 378 -6.21 3.94 29.01
N ALA A 379 -6.83 3.26 29.97
CA ALA A 379 -6.73 1.82 30.15
C ALA A 379 -8.00 1.08 29.69
N TYR A 380 -7.85 0.20 28.69
CA TYR A 380 -8.94 -0.58 28.12
C TYR A 380 -8.48 -1.87 27.43
N THR A 381 -9.45 -2.75 27.18
CA THR A 381 -9.32 -3.90 26.30
C THR A 381 -10.49 -3.90 25.32
N THR A 382 -10.21 -3.96 24.03
CA THR A 382 -11.22 -4.01 22.97
C THR A 382 -11.09 -5.31 22.19
N LEU A 383 -12.23 -5.97 21.96
CA LEU A 383 -12.35 -7.14 21.09
C LEU A 383 -13.24 -6.77 19.92
N GLU A 384 -12.82 -7.06 18.69
CA GLU A 384 -13.64 -6.85 17.50
C GLU A 384 -13.61 -8.06 16.57
N LEU A 385 -14.75 -8.32 15.93
CA LEU A 385 -14.92 -9.34 14.91
C LEU A 385 -15.64 -8.73 13.71
N ASP A 386 -15.11 -8.96 12.52
CA ASP A 386 -15.74 -8.60 11.25
C ASP A 386 -15.68 -9.80 10.30
N TYR A 387 -16.85 -10.27 9.90
CA TYR A 387 -17.04 -11.35 8.95
C TYR A 387 -17.80 -10.84 7.73
N ARG A 388 -17.28 -11.13 6.54
CA ARG A 388 -17.92 -10.75 5.27
C ARG A 388 -17.96 -11.94 4.33
N LYS A 389 -19.14 -12.20 3.78
CA LYS A 389 -19.36 -13.19 2.72
C LYS A 389 -19.84 -12.49 1.47
N TYR A 390 -19.15 -12.76 0.36
CA TYR A 390 -19.58 -12.34 -0.96
C TYR A 390 -19.87 -13.58 -1.77
N PHE A 391 -21.12 -13.74 -2.17
CA PHE A 391 -21.59 -14.89 -2.92
C PHE A 391 -22.01 -14.46 -4.32
N ARG A 392 -21.16 -14.76 -5.30
CA ARG A 392 -21.45 -14.55 -6.72
C ARG A 392 -22.17 -15.77 -7.28
N PHE A 393 -23.48 -15.69 -7.46
CA PHE A 393 -24.26 -16.80 -8.05
C PHE A 393 -24.39 -16.73 -9.57
N ASN A 394 -24.15 -15.55 -10.17
CA ASN A 394 -24.07 -15.37 -11.62
C ASN A 394 -23.00 -14.31 -11.96
N ARG A 395 -22.64 -14.15 -13.23
CA ARG A 395 -21.59 -13.21 -13.68
C ARG A 395 -21.82 -11.78 -13.18
N ASN A 396 -23.07 -11.33 -13.06
CA ASN A 396 -23.37 -9.93 -12.73
C ASN A 396 -24.15 -9.72 -11.42
N TYR A 397 -24.43 -10.80 -10.68
CA TYR A 397 -25.27 -10.73 -9.48
C TYR A 397 -24.54 -11.32 -8.28
N ASN A 398 -24.64 -10.64 -7.15
CA ASN A 398 -23.99 -11.03 -5.91
C ASN A 398 -24.87 -10.71 -4.70
N PHE A 399 -24.84 -11.64 -3.74
CA PHE A 399 -25.32 -11.39 -2.39
C PHE A 399 -24.12 -11.11 -1.50
N VAL A 400 -24.24 -10.09 -0.67
CA VAL A 400 -23.22 -9.68 0.29
C VAL A 400 -23.84 -9.72 1.68
N THR A 401 -23.10 -10.32 2.59
CA THR A 401 -23.47 -10.36 4.00
C THR A 401 -22.28 -9.93 4.82
N ARG A 402 -22.52 -9.02 5.77
CA ARG A 402 -21.55 -8.62 6.76
C ARG A 402 -22.13 -8.80 8.16
N LEU A 403 -21.30 -9.32 9.05
CA LEU A 403 -21.52 -9.38 10.48
C LEU A 403 -20.31 -8.73 11.15
N SER A 404 -20.54 -7.66 11.90
CA SER A 404 -19.52 -6.94 12.66
C SER A 404 -19.99 -6.80 14.10
N GLY A 405 -19.08 -6.94 15.04
CA GLY A 405 -19.37 -6.72 16.44
C GLY A 405 -18.11 -6.45 17.23
N GLY A 406 -18.27 -5.73 18.33
CA GLY A 406 -17.15 -5.42 19.19
C GLY A 406 -17.60 -5.03 20.58
N ALA A 407 -16.68 -5.18 21.52
CA ALA A 407 -16.89 -4.85 22.92
C ALA A 407 -15.59 -4.32 23.50
N SER A 408 -15.68 -3.18 24.18
CA SER A 408 -14.59 -2.58 24.93
C SER A 408 -14.91 -2.61 26.42
N PHE A 409 -13.87 -2.88 27.21
CA PHE A 409 -13.91 -3.01 28.65
C PHE A 409 -12.75 -2.23 29.27
N GLY A 410 -12.83 -1.90 30.55
CA GLY A 410 -11.78 -1.19 31.28
C GLY A 410 -12.31 0.04 32.01
N ASN A 411 -11.39 0.87 32.51
CA ASN A 411 -11.73 2.10 33.20
C ASN A 411 -12.24 3.17 32.22
N GLU A 412 -11.66 3.20 31.03
CA GLU A 412 -12.02 4.12 29.95
C GLU A 412 -12.24 3.33 28.65
N PRO A 413 -13.37 2.59 28.55
CA PRO A 413 -13.63 1.76 27.38
C PRO A 413 -13.77 2.62 26.11
N ARG A 414 -13.27 2.12 24.99
CA ARG A 414 -13.49 2.72 23.66
C ARG A 414 -14.98 2.76 23.36
N VAL A 415 -15.40 3.86 22.75
CA VAL A 415 -16.79 4.08 22.32
C VAL A 415 -16.92 3.77 20.84
N PHE A 416 -17.95 2.97 20.50
CA PHE A 416 -18.35 2.69 19.14
C PHE A 416 -19.53 3.58 18.77
N PHE A 417 -19.41 4.34 17.68
CA PHE A 417 -20.51 5.15 17.14
C PHE A 417 -21.08 4.51 15.87
N LEU A 418 -22.39 4.28 15.88
CA LEU A 418 -23.14 3.77 14.74
C LEU A 418 -23.94 4.88 14.07
N GLY A 419 -24.18 4.67 12.78
CA GLY A 419 -24.98 5.55 11.93
C GLY A 419 -24.19 6.02 10.71
N GLY A 420 -24.88 6.33 9.62
CA GLY A 420 -24.28 6.83 8.38
C GLY A 420 -23.49 5.80 7.59
N THR A 421 -22.62 6.29 6.70
CA THR A 421 -21.75 5.51 5.83
C THR A 421 -20.37 6.15 5.77
N ASP A 422 -19.33 5.41 5.41
CA ASP A 422 -18.01 5.97 5.14
C ASP A 422 -18.04 6.99 3.98
N TYR A 423 -17.16 8.00 4.04
CA TYR A 423 -16.95 9.01 2.99
C TYR A 423 -18.22 9.75 2.53
N TRP A 424 -19.11 10.09 3.47
CA TRP A 424 -20.43 10.65 3.23
C TRP A 424 -20.40 12.16 2.97
N LEU A 425 -20.45 12.57 1.70
CA LEU A 425 -20.32 13.97 1.26
C LEU A 425 -21.38 14.91 1.84
N ASN A 426 -22.63 14.47 1.90
CA ASN A 426 -23.76 15.21 2.46
C ASN A 426 -24.14 14.69 3.85
N ALA A 427 -23.14 14.41 4.68
CA ALA A 427 -23.34 13.83 6.00
C ALA A 427 -24.26 14.66 6.88
N ARG A 428 -25.07 13.94 7.65
CA ARG A 428 -25.88 14.49 8.74
C ARG A 428 -25.28 14.03 10.05
N ILE A 429 -25.15 14.96 10.97
CA ILE A 429 -24.62 14.74 12.32
C ILE A 429 -25.80 14.81 13.29
N SER A 430 -25.90 13.83 14.18
CA SER A 430 -26.89 13.84 15.26
C SER A 430 -26.68 15.05 16.17
N GLU A 431 -27.76 15.72 16.58
CA GLU A 431 -27.72 16.88 17.49
C GLU A 431 -27.46 16.48 18.96
N LYS A 432 -27.40 15.17 19.25
CA LYS A 432 -27.10 14.68 20.59
C LYS A 432 -25.69 15.15 20.98
N ASN A 433 -25.61 15.89 22.09
CA ASN A 433 -24.36 16.53 22.54
C ASN A 433 -23.41 15.47 23.12
N TYR A 434 -22.34 15.14 22.40
CA TYR A 434 -21.35 14.16 22.84
C TYR A 434 -20.02 14.85 23.15
N ASN A 435 -19.75 15.10 24.43
CA ASN A 435 -18.42 15.44 24.94
C ASN A 435 -17.55 14.17 24.99
N GLN A 436 -17.21 13.60 23.83
CA GLN A 436 -16.43 12.36 23.73
C GLN A 436 -15.19 12.60 22.85
N ASP A 437 -14.06 11.98 23.21
CA ASP A 437 -12.82 12.11 22.45
C ASP A 437 -12.88 11.28 21.16
N PHE A 438 -13.13 11.97 20.03
CA PHE A 438 -13.20 11.38 18.70
C PHE A 438 -11.96 10.56 18.30
N TYR A 439 -10.81 10.89 18.85
CA TYR A 439 -9.56 10.18 18.57
C TYR A 439 -9.60 8.71 19.02
N PHE A 440 -10.28 8.42 20.13
CA PHE A 440 -10.36 7.07 20.70
C PHE A 440 -11.62 6.31 20.29
N ALA A 441 -12.53 6.99 19.58
CA ALA A 441 -13.76 6.41 19.08
C ALA A 441 -13.52 5.49 17.87
N ARG A 442 -14.41 4.50 17.72
CA ARG A 442 -14.49 3.62 16.55
C ARG A 442 -15.81 3.86 15.82
N PHE A 443 -15.78 3.73 14.50
CA PHE A 443 -16.91 4.02 13.63
C PHE A 443 -17.27 2.83 12.74
N PRO A 444 -18.05 1.86 13.26
CA PRO A 444 -18.54 0.77 12.43
C PRO A 444 -19.58 1.28 11.43
N PHE A 445 -19.20 1.37 10.16
CA PHE A 445 -20.07 1.69 9.04
C PHE A 445 -20.33 0.47 8.16
N PRO A 446 -21.41 0.43 7.36
CA PRO A 446 -22.49 1.43 7.29
C PRO A 446 -23.73 1.04 8.10
N LEU A 447 -24.45 2.05 8.58
CA LEU A 447 -25.83 1.98 9.07
C LEU A 447 -26.61 3.11 8.40
N ARG A 448 -26.94 2.92 7.11
CA ARG A 448 -27.58 3.95 6.27
C ARG A 448 -28.96 4.29 6.82
N GLY A 449 -29.45 5.50 6.55
CA GLY A 449 -30.75 5.96 7.04
C GLY A 449 -30.70 6.64 8.42
N TYR A 450 -29.59 6.50 9.15
CA TYR A 450 -29.34 7.16 10.43
C TYR A 450 -28.20 8.18 10.29
N ALA A 451 -28.23 9.26 11.07
CA ALA A 451 -27.17 10.26 11.08
C ALA A 451 -25.89 9.68 11.71
N TYR A 452 -24.73 10.33 11.52
CA TYR A 452 -23.58 9.99 12.35
C TYR A 452 -23.88 10.26 13.83
N TYR A 453 -23.29 9.43 14.68
CA TYR A 453 -23.47 9.49 16.13
C TYR A 453 -24.92 9.29 16.57
N GLU A 454 -25.73 8.58 15.79
CA GLU A 454 -27.12 8.31 16.17
C GLU A 454 -27.19 7.42 17.42
N GLU A 455 -26.37 6.36 17.41
CA GLU A 455 -26.23 5.41 18.51
C GLU A 455 -24.77 5.24 18.88
N TYR A 456 -24.52 4.96 20.15
CA TYR A 456 -23.18 4.74 20.68
C TYR A 456 -23.18 3.84 21.90
N GLY A 457 -22.01 3.29 22.24
CA GLY A 457 -21.84 2.44 23.41
C GLY A 457 -20.45 1.80 23.45
N SER A 458 -20.08 1.18 24.57
CA SER A 458 -18.85 0.38 24.65
C SER A 458 -19.00 -0.99 23.99
N LYS A 459 -20.22 -1.36 23.57
CA LYS A 459 -20.52 -2.59 22.82
C LYS A 459 -21.38 -2.28 21.61
N TYR A 460 -21.16 -3.02 20.52
CA TYR A 460 -21.98 -2.90 19.32
C TYR A 460 -22.13 -4.22 18.58
N PHE A 461 -23.20 -4.29 17.80
CA PHE A 461 -23.29 -5.18 16.65
C PHE A 461 -23.79 -4.41 15.43
N LEU A 462 -23.37 -4.85 14.25
CA LEU A 462 -23.79 -4.32 12.97
C LEU A 462 -23.86 -5.44 11.95
N THR A 463 -24.97 -5.55 11.24
CA THR A 463 -25.12 -6.46 10.12
C THR A 463 -25.68 -5.75 8.89
N ASN A 464 -25.16 -6.15 7.74
CA ASN A 464 -25.55 -5.61 6.45
C ASN A 464 -25.83 -6.76 5.49
N PHE A 465 -26.95 -6.66 4.79
CA PHE A 465 -27.30 -7.52 3.69
C PHE A 465 -27.42 -6.67 2.43
N GLU A 466 -26.74 -7.06 1.36
CA GLU A 466 -26.88 -6.40 0.07
C GLU A 466 -27.11 -7.41 -1.04
N PHE A 467 -28.02 -7.07 -1.93
CA PHE A 467 -28.16 -7.71 -3.24
C PHE A 467 -27.70 -6.70 -4.30
N ARG A 468 -26.57 -6.97 -4.94
CA ARG A 468 -26.04 -6.10 -6.01
C ARG A 468 -26.29 -6.73 -7.38
N PHE A 469 -26.65 -5.89 -8.33
CA PHE A 469 -27.14 -6.30 -9.65
C PHE A 469 -26.78 -5.25 -10.73
N PRO A 470 -26.75 -5.61 -12.03
CA PRO A 470 -26.50 -4.62 -13.07
C PRO A 470 -27.73 -3.73 -13.23
N PHE A 471 -27.61 -2.43 -12.97
CA PHE A 471 -28.73 -1.49 -13.09
C PHE A 471 -28.73 -0.80 -14.45
N ILE A 472 -27.63 -0.14 -14.82
CA ILE A 472 -27.45 0.48 -16.15
C ILE A 472 -26.11 0.05 -16.73
N ARG A 473 -26.13 -0.61 -17.89
CA ARG A 473 -24.91 -1.10 -18.53
C ARG A 473 -24.11 0.02 -19.19
N TYR A 474 -24.79 0.96 -19.85
CA TYR A 474 -24.18 2.11 -20.50
C TYR A 474 -25.15 3.29 -20.41
N LEU A 475 -24.65 4.43 -19.94
CA LEU A 475 -25.33 5.72 -19.96
C LEU A 475 -24.46 6.69 -20.76
N ALA A 476 -24.90 7.04 -21.97
CA ALA A 476 -24.24 8.02 -22.82
C ALA A 476 -24.97 9.35 -22.70
N LEU A 477 -24.30 10.36 -22.16
CA LEU A 477 -24.77 11.73 -22.02
C LEU A 477 -24.12 12.58 -23.10
N GLY A 478 -24.90 13.32 -23.89
CA GLY A 478 -24.39 14.24 -24.92
C GLY A 478 -24.24 15.69 -24.47
N TRP A 479 -24.83 16.07 -23.33
CA TRP A 479 -24.80 17.41 -22.76
C TRP A 479 -24.89 17.30 -21.23
N PRO A 480 -24.21 18.16 -20.43
CA PRO A 480 -23.35 19.28 -20.84
C PRO A 480 -21.93 18.86 -21.24
N ILE A 481 -21.52 17.64 -20.89
CA ILE A 481 -20.21 17.08 -21.23
C ILE A 481 -20.47 15.70 -21.86
N PRO A 482 -20.04 15.46 -23.13
CA PRO A 482 -20.12 14.15 -23.75
C PRO A 482 -19.40 13.09 -22.90
N LEU A 483 -20.15 12.23 -22.23
CA LEU A 483 -19.62 11.24 -21.29
C LEU A 483 -20.39 9.93 -21.42
N THR A 484 -19.67 8.82 -21.53
CA THR A 484 -20.26 7.48 -21.45
C THR A 484 -19.83 6.81 -20.16
N ILE A 485 -20.79 6.51 -19.29
CA ILE A 485 -20.57 5.81 -18.03
C ILE A 485 -21.09 4.39 -18.18
N GLY A 486 -20.19 3.41 -18.03
CA GLY A 486 -20.53 1.99 -18.08
C GLY A 486 -20.69 1.35 -16.70
N ASN A 487 -21.36 0.20 -16.66
CA ASN A 487 -21.42 -0.71 -15.50
C ASN A 487 -21.93 -0.07 -14.20
N ILE A 488 -22.97 0.77 -14.28
CA ILE A 488 -23.65 1.28 -13.10
C ILE A 488 -24.38 0.13 -12.41
N SER A 489 -23.97 -0.18 -11.19
CA SER A 489 -24.55 -1.27 -10.40
C SER A 489 -25.65 -0.74 -9.50
N GLY A 490 -26.73 -1.49 -9.37
CA GLY A 490 -27.79 -1.28 -8.39
C GLY A 490 -27.53 -2.12 -7.15
N VAL A 491 -27.97 -1.62 -6.00
CA VAL A 491 -27.87 -2.29 -4.70
C VAL A 491 -29.23 -2.21 -4.02
N LEU A 492 -29.78 -3.34 -3.61
CA LEU A 492 -30.81 -3.37 -2.57
C LEU A 492 -30.13 -3.75 -1.27
N PHE A 493 -30.42 -3.03 -0.19
CA PHE A 493 -29.73 -3.26 1.08
C PHE A 493 -30.67 -3.25 2.27
N THR A 494 -30.21 -3.86 3.35
CA THR A 494 -30.77 -3.78 4.69
C THR A 494 -29.63 -3.69 5.69
N ASP A 495 -29.67 -2.67 6.54
CA ASP A 495 -28.70 -2.44 7.60
C ASP A 495 -29.39 -2.58 8.95
N ILE A 496 -28.78 -3.31 9.88
CA ILE A 496 -29.31 -3.51 11.23
C ILE A 496 -28.16 -3.36 12.20
N GLY A 497 -28.30 -2.53 13.23
CA GLY A 497 -27.25 -2.36 14.23
C GLY A 497 -27.76 -1.79 15.53
N ALA A 498 -27.01 -2.02 16.59
CA ALA A 498 -27.26 -1.41 17.89
C ALA A 498 -25.94 -1.21 18.63
N ALA A 499 -25.90 -0.18 19.47
CA ALA A 499 -24.82 0.06 20.41
C ALA A 499 -25.41 0.32 21.80
N TRP A 500 -24.80 -0.27 22.83
CA TRP A 500 -25.29 -0.25 24.20
C TRP A 500 -24.12 -0.20 25.18
N ASP A 501 -24.44 -0.18 26.49
CA ASP A 501 -23.45 -0.02 27.56
C ASP A 501 -22.84 1.41 27.50
N LYS A 502 -23.70 2.40 27.80
CA LYS A 502 -23.51 3.83 27.54
C LYS A 502 -22.98 4.55 28.79
N TYR A 503 -21.94 5.37 28.60
CA TYR A 503 -21.44 6.30 29.61
C TYR A 503 -21.80 7.73 29.19
N PHE A 504 -22.44 8.50 30.07
CA PHE A 504 -22.84 9.88 29.79
C PHE A 504 -22.93 10.71 31.07
N PHE A 505 -22.82 12.03 30.94
CA PHE A 505 -23.11 12.95 32.04
C PHE A 505 -24.61 13.24 32.08
N ASP A 506 -25.22 13.08 33.25
CA ASP A 506 -26.62 13.46 33.46
C ASP A 506 -26.80 14.99 33.44
N GLU A 507 -28.05 15.45 33.54
CA GLU A 507 -28.39 16.88 33.57
C GLU A 507 -27.77 17.66 34.75
N TYR A 508 -27.28 16.94 35.77
CA TYR A 508 -26.60 17.49 36.94
C TYR A 508 -25.07 17.42 36.85
N GLY A 509 -24.54 16.91 35.73
CA GLY A 509 -23.11 16.76 35.49
C GLY A 509 -22.47 15.54 36.16
N ASN A 510 -23.26 14.58 36.65
CA ASN A 510 -22.73 13.33 37.20
C ASN A 510 -22.54 12.29 36.09
N LEU A 511 -21.39 11.61 36.10
CA LEU A 511 -21.14 10.48 35.20
C LEU A 511 -22.07 9.31 35.55
N THR A 512 -22.96 8.96 34.64
CA THR A 512 -23.92 7.87 34.74
C THR A 512 -23.56 6.75 33.76
N HIS A 513 -23.84 5.51 34.18
CA HIS A 513 -23.59 4.29 33.40
C HIS A 513 -24.89 3.52 33.17
N ASP A 514 -25.33 3.45 31.92
CA ASP A 514 -26.51 2.68 31.51
C ASP A 514 -26.13 1.41 30.76
N LYS A 515 -26.40 0.27 31.40
CA LYS A 515 -26.14 -1.08 30.85
C LYS A 515 -27.34 -1.68 30.14
N SER A 516 -28.46 -0.96 30.08
CA SER A 516 -29.71 -1.51 29.56
C SER A 516 -29.60 -1.82 28.06
N PHE A 517 -30.24 -2.92 27.68
CA PHE A 517 -30.48 -3.31 26.29
C PHE A 517 -31.79 -4.09 26.26
N HIS A 518 -32.83 -3.43 25.80
CA HIS A 518 -34.20 -3.92 25.67
C HIS A 518 -34.41 -4.62 24.32
N GLY A 519 -33.61 -4.28 23.30
CA GLY A 519 -33.63 -4.92 22.00
C GLY A 519 -34.90 -4.56 21.22
N GLY A 520 -35.96 -5.34 21.39
CA GLY A 520 -37.30 -5.07 20.87
C GLY A 520 -38.38 -5.75 21.70
N GLY A 521 -39.57 -5.18 21.68
CA GLY A 521 -40.66 -5.55 22.57
C GLY A 521 -42.01 -5.64 21.86
N GLN A 522 -43.00 -6.22 22.56
CA GLN A 522 -44.39 -6.21 22.13
C GLN A 522 -45.09 -5.00 22.73
N LEU A 523 -45.84 -4.27 21.92
CA LEU A 523 -46.67 -3.14 22.33
C LEU A 523 -47.99 -3.63 22.92
N ASP A 524 -48.71 -2.72 23.59
CA ASP A 524 -50.01 -3.00 24.22
C ASP A 524 -51.08 -3.51 23.23
N ASP A 525 -50.94 -3.18 21.94
CA ASP A 525 -51.82 -3.64 20.86
C ASP A 525 -51.43 -5.01 20.27
N GLY A 526 -50.37 -5.62 20.80
CA GLY A 526 -49.83 -6.91 20.38
C GLY A 526 -48.83 -6.85 19.22
N SER A 527 -48.56 -5.68 18.63
CA SER A 527 -47.55 -5.50 17.58
C SER A 527 -46.12 -5.55 18.14
N PHE A 528 -45.12 -5.88 17.31
CA PHE A 528 -43.71 -5.94 17.72
C PHE A 528 -42.96 -4.69 17.22
N GLN A 529 -42.13 -4.10 18.07
CA GLN A 529 -41.31 -2.93 17.74
C GLN A 529 -39.86 -3.13 18.19
N LEU A 530 -38.92 -2.60 17.41
CA LEU A 530 -37.52 -2.47 17.82
C LEU A 530 -37.34 -1.23 18.71
N ASP A 531 -36.71 -1.42 19.87
CA ASP A 531 -36.45 -0.35 20.84
C ASP A 531 -35.04 0.22 20.62
N ASP A 532 -34.02 -0.58 20.95
CA ASP A 532 -32.62 -0.19 20.86
C ASP A 532 -32.01 -0.50 19.49
N ILE A 533 -32.58 -1.48 18.78
CA ILE A 533 -32.07 -1.92 17.48
C ILE A 533 -32.51 -0.94 16.39
N LYS A 534 -31.54 -0.43 15.65
CA LYS A 534 -31.76 0.43 14.49
C LYS A 534 -31.76 -0.41 13.23
N MET A 535 -32.79 -0.25 12.42
CA MET A 535 -32.96 -0.98 11.17
C MET A 535 -33.33 -0.03 10.03
N SER A 536 -32.68 -0.23 8.89
CA SER A 536 -33.01 0.46 7.66
C SER A 536 -32.96 -0.49 6.47
N TYR A 537 -33.68 -0.11 5.42
CA TYR A 537 -33.59 -0.76 4.12
C TYR A 537 -33.58 0.29 3.03
N GLY A 538 -33.10 -0.07 1.85
CA GLY A 538 -33.01 0.92 0.79
C GLY A 538 -32.54 0.39 -0.55
N PHE A 539 -32.42 1.37 -1.45
CA PHE A 539 -31.93 1.18 -2.80
C PHE A 539 -30.76 2.13 -3.05
N GLY A 540 -29.76 1.63 -3.76
CA GLY A 540 -28.51 2.30 -4.02
C GLY A 540 -28.03 2.14 -5.45
N MET A 541 -27.19 3.08 -5.89
CA MET A 541 -26.45 3.00 -7.15
C MET A 541 -24.95 3.14 -6.90
N ARG A 542 -24.14 2.45 -7.69
CA ARG A 542 -22.68 2.52 -7.70
C ARG A 542 -22.21 2.93 -9.09
N VAL A 543 -21.49 4.03 -9.16
CA VAL A 543 -21.04 4.64 -10.42
C VAL A 543 -19.52 4.77 -10.38
N HIS A 544 -18.83 4.06 -11.27
CA HIS A 544 -17.38 4.16 -11.39
C HIS A 544 -17.02 5.34 -12.31
N LEU A 545 -16.40 6.37 -11.75
CA LEU A 545 -16.01 7.60 -12.45
C LEU A 545 -14.60 7.54 -13.05
N GLY A 546 -13.91 6.39 -12.93
CA GLY A 546 -12.52 6.22 -13.38
C GLY A 546 -11.48 6.56 -12.31
N PHE A 547 -11.72 7.62 -11.53
CA PHE A 547 -10.85 8.05 -10.43
C PHE A 547 -11.47 7.87 -9.04
N ALA A 548 -12.78 7.63 -8.97
CA ALA A 548 -13.53 7.41 -7.74
C ALA A 548 -14.78 6.57 -8.00
N ILE A 549 -15.33 5.98 -6.94
CA ILE A 549 -16.61 5.27 -6.98
C ILE A 549 -17.63 6.14 -6.25
N LEU A 550 -18.64 6.62 -6.96
CA LEU A 550 -19.74 7.38 -6.39
C LEU A 550 -20.84 6.41 -5.96
N ARG A 551 -21.30 6.54 -4.71
CA ARG A 551 -22.38 5.77 -4.13
C ARG A 551 -23.55 6.70 -3.82
N LEU A 552 -24.72 6.35 -4.36
CA LEU A 552 -25.96 7.11 -4.19
C LEU A 552 -26.98 6.19 -3.53
N ASP A 553 -27.20 6.35 -2.23
CA ASP A 553 -28.08 5.48 -1.45
C ASP A 553 -29.31 6.25 -0.94
N SER A 554 -30.46 5.61 -1.01
CA SER A 554 -31.71 6.08 -0.42
C SER A 554 -32.18 5.06 0.61
N ALA A 555 -32.23 5.46 1.87
CA ALA A 555 -32.49 4.58 3.00
C ALA A 555 -33.73 4.99 3.80
N TRP A 556 -34.66 4.07 4.02
CA TRP A 556 -35.82 4.22 4.88
C TRP A 556 -35.55 3.58 6.23
N ARG A 557 -35.94 4.27 7.31
CA ARG A 557 -35.85 3.76 8.68
C ARG A 557 -37.11 3.00 9.04
N THR A 558 -36.94 1.91 9.78
CA THR A 558 -38.03 1.11 10.32
C THR A 558 -37.69 0.62 11.72
N ASP A 559 -38.72 0.44 12.54
CA ASP A 559 -38.66 -0.28 13.81
C ASP A 559 -39.50 -1.58 13.75
N LEU A 560 -39.79 -2.06 12.53
CA LEU A 560 -40.67 -3.19 12.20
C LEU A 560 -42.16 -2.98 12.48
N ASN A 561 -42.54 -1.95 13.23
CA ASN A 561 -43.94 -1.54 13.42
C ASN A 561 -44.31 -0.38 12.49
N THR A 562 -43.45 0.64 12.41
CA THR A 562 -43.63 1.87 11.65
C THR A 562 -42.47 2.11 10.70
N ASN A 563 -42.78 2.68 9.53
CA ASN A 563 -41.79 3.13 8.57
C ASN A 563 -41.76 4.66 8.53
N LYS A 564 -40.57 5.26 8.58
CA LYS A 564 -40.44 6.70 8.34
C LYS A 564 -40.74 6.97 6.85
N PRO A 565 -41.66 7.90 6.53
CA PRO A 565 -42.17 8.06 5.16
C PRO A 565 -41.14 8.67 4.20
N LYS A 566 -40.18 9.45 4.71
CA LYS A 566 -39.13 10.09 3.90
C LYS A 566 -37.81 9.33 4.02
N PRO A 567 -37.17 8.96 2.91
CA PRO A 567 -35.85 8.38 2.95
C PRO A 567 -34.80 9.43 3.31
N MET A 568 -33.68 8.94 3.83
CA MET A 568 -32.44 9.70 3.91
C MET A 568 -31.60 9.41 2.67
N PHE A 569 -31.10 10.47 2.02
CA PHE A 569 -30.21 10.35 0.86
C PHE A 569 -28.76 10.46 1.30
N CYS A 570 -27.97 9.43 1.01
CA CYS A 570 -26.54 9.37 1.27
C CYS A 570 -25.77 9.42 -0.06
N VAL A 571 -24.98 10.47 -0.24
CA VAL A 571 -24.03 10.61 -1.35
C VAL A 571 -22.64 10.39 -0.77
N SER A 572 -21.94 9.34 -1.18
CA SER A 572 -20.60 9.05 -0.67
C SER A 572 -19.63 8.65 -1.77
N MET A 573 -18.32 8.78 -1.50
CA MET A 573 -17.26 8.47 -2.46
C MET A 573 -16.30 7.43 -1.89
N GLY A 574 -16.26 6.25 -2.50
CA GLY A 574 -15.40 5.17 -2.07
C GLY A 574 -15.93 3.81 -2.54
N PRO A 575 -15.10 2.77 -2.49
CA PRO A 575 -15.54 1.41 -2.79
C PRO A 575 -16.58 0.93 -1.78
N ASP A 576 -17.41 -0.05 -2.17
CA ASP A 576 -18.22 -0.78 -1.19
C ASP A 576 -17.35 -1.67 -0.29
N PHE A 577 -17.88 -1.92 0.90
CA PHE A 577 -17.29 -2.82 1.87
C PHE A 577 -17.40 -4.29 1.46
#